data_AF-A0A3E1D2T8-F1
#
_entry.id   AF-A0A3E1D2T8-F1
#
_cell.length_a   1.000
_cell.length_b   1.000
_cell.length_c   1.000
_cell.angle_alpha   90.00
_cell.angle_beta   90.00
_cell.angle_gamma   90.00
#
_symmetry.space_group_name_H-M   'P 1'
#
loop_
_entity.id
_entity.type
_entity.pdbx_description
1 polymer ?
#
loop_
_entity_poly.entity_id
_entity_poly.type
_entity_poly.pdbx_seq_one_letter_code
_entity_poly.pdbx_strand_id
1 'polypeptide(L)'
;MTPAEIIQSCDFDGVKLALTPEGKLHYSGNAEMIAQWLPTLRENRRAILAELHRESRRCKVRAMLQEAPDTRYALHVDDNTSDPVVCAVAIRDAATFELAIPHHSYNPFVLIELLEKQLSGETQPTPDTNKRNTVHPGGLIK
;
A
#
# COMPACT_ATOMS: atom_id res chain seq x y z
N MET A 1 -3.17 -9.42 19.98
CA MET A 1 -1.94 -9.50 19.20
C MET A 1 -2.30 -9.30 17.74
N THR A 2 -1.66 -8.36 17.06
CA THR A 2 -1.85 -8.15 15.61
C THR A 2 -1.13 -9.26 14.82
N PRO A 3 -1.49 -9.51 13.54
CA PRO A 3 -0.78 -10.49 12.72
C PRO A 3 0.72 -10.20 12.58
N ALA A 4 1.10 -8.93 12.49
CA ALA A 4 2.49 -8.50 12.44
C ALA A 4 3.24 -8.82 13.75
N GLU A 5 2.61 -8.57 14.91
CA GLU A 5 3.18 -8.92 16.22
C GLU A 5 3.37 -10.44 16.37
N ILE A 6 2.42 -11.24 15.87
CA ILE A 6 2.55 -12.71 15.86
C ILE A 6 3.75 -13.13 15.02
N ILE A 7 3.89 -12.60 13.80
CA ILE A 7 5.03 -12.91 12.92
C ILE A 7 6.35 -12.53 13.58
N GLN A 8 6.43 -11.34 14.18
CA GLN A 8 7.62 -10.86 14.89
C GLN A 8 7.97 -11.72 16.10
N SER A 9 6.96 -12.11 16.89
CA SER A 9 7.16 -12.95 18.08
C SER A 9 7.62 -14.35 17.71
N CYS A 10 7.04 -14.94 16.65
CA CYS A 10 7.53 -16.21 16.10
C CYS A 10 9.00 -16.11 15.68
N ASP A 11 9.40 -15.05 14.96
CA ASP A 11 10.79 -14.89 14.52
C ASP A 11 11.75 -14.74 15.71
N PHE A 12 11.34 -14.01 16.75
CA PHE A 12 12.08 -13.87 18.00
C PHE A 12 12.29 -15.23 18.71
N ASP A 13 11.27 -16.10 18.70
CA ASP A 13 11.34 -17.46 19.25
C ASP A 13 12.03 -18.46 18.31
N GLY A 14 12.58 -18.00 17.17
CA GLY A 14 13.30 -18.83 16.20
C GLY A 14 12.39 -19.61 15.25
N VAL A 15 11.12 -19.23 15.13
CA VAL A 15 10.13 -19.77 14.19
C VAL A 15 9.92 -18.79 13.04
N LYS A 16 10.41 -19.14 11.87
CA LYS A 16 10.26 -18.32 10.65
C LYS A 16 9.00 -18.69 9.90
N LEU A 17 8.19 -17.68 9.62
CA LEU A 17 6.99 -17.76 8.79
C LEU A 17 7.30 -17.21 7.39
N ALA A 18 6.95 -17.97 6.35
CA ALA A 18 7.16 -17.55 4.96
C ALA A 18 6.00 -17.99 4.07
N LEU A 19 5.87 -17.35 2.91
CA LEU A 19 5.00 -17.82 1.83
C LEU A 19 5.75 -18.81 0.94
N THR A 20 5.13 -19.92 0.59
CA THR A 20 5.60 -20.78 -0.51
C THR A 20 5.34 -20.09 -1.87
N PRO A 21 5.96 -20.56 -2.96
CA PRO A 21 5.66 -20.05 -4.31
C PRO A 21 4.17 -20.12 -4.67
N GLU A 22 3.42 -21.06 -4.08
CA GLU A 22 1.97 -21.22 -4.26
C GLU A 22 1.14 -20.35 -3.30
N GLY A 23 1.76 -19.44 -2.55
CA GLY A 23 1.07 -18.56 -1.60
C GLY A 23 0.59 -19.24 -0.32
N LYS A 24 1.17 -20.39 0.05
CA LYS A 24 0.80 -21.11 1.28
C LYS A 24 1.71 -20.73 2.43
N LEU A 25 1.20 -20.83 3.66
CA LEU A 25 1.98 -20.58 4.86
C LEU A 25 2.95 -21.76 5.10
N HIS A 26 4.24 -21.44 5.12
CA HIS A 26 5.33 -22.34 5.48
C HIS A 26 5.96 -21.90 6.81
N TYR A 27 6.41 -22.89 7.59
CA TYR A 27 7.05 -22.71 8.89
C TYR A 27 8.40 -23.40 8.87
N SER A 28 9.42 -22.74 9.39
CA SER A 28 10.77 -23.32 9.56
C SER A 28 11.36 -22.88 10.90
N GLY A 29 12.24 -23.69 11.49
CA GLY A 29 12.84 -23.40 12.80
C GLY A 29 12.81 -24.59 13.76
N ASN A 30 12.88 -24.31 15.06
CA ASN A 30 12.85 -25.32 16.11
C ASN A 30 11.46 -26.00 16.17
N ALA A 31 11.43 -27.33 16.08
CA ALA A 31 10.20 -28.12 16.09
C ALA A 31 9.36 -27.96 17.37
N GLU A 32 10.00 -27.81 18.54
CA GLU A 32 9.30 -27.60 19.81
C GLU A 32 8.61 -26.23 19.84
N MET A 33 9.31 -25.19 19.39
CA MET A 33 8.74 -23.83 19.30
C MET A 33 7.63 -23.77 18.25
N ILE A 34 7.80 -24.43 17.10
CA ILE A 34 6.73 -24.57 16.10
C ILE A 34 5.49 -25.23 16.74
N ALA A 35 5.67 -26.31 17.49
CA ALA A 35 4.56 -27.01 18.14
C ALA A 35 3.83 -26.12 19.16
N GLN A 36 4.55 -25.28 19.90
CA GLN A 36 3.97 -24.30 20.83
C GLN A 36 3.16 -23.21 20.11
N TRP A 37 3.64 -22.74 18.96
CA TRP A 37 2.98 -21.68 18.18
C TRP A 37 1.82 -22.18 17.31
N LEU A 38 1.76 -23.48 16.98
CA LEU A 38 0.74 -24.06 16.09
C LEU A 38 -0.72 -23.67 16.41
N PRO A 39 -1.19 -23.66 17.68
CA PRO A 39 -2.54 -23.23 18.01
C PRO A 39 -2.82 -21.78 17.57
N THR A 40 -1.97 -20.84 17.96
CA THR A 40 -2.09 -19.42 17.63
C THR A 40 -1.99 -19.17 16.12
N LEU A 41 -1.08 -19.87 15.44
CA LEU A 41 -0.91 -19.78 13.98
C LEU A 41 -2.13 -20.30 13.22
N ARG A 42 -2.81 -21.34 13.73
CA ARG A 42 -4.03 -21.89 13.13
C ARG A 42 -5.22 -20.95 13.31
N GLU A 43 -5.39 -20.40 14.51
CA GLU A 43 -6.45 -19.44 14.81
C GLU A 43 -6.34 -18.16 13.97
N ASN A 44 -5.10 -17.68 13.76
CA ASN A 44 -4.84 -16.43 13.04
C ASN A 44 -4.43 -16.62 11.58
N ARG A 45 -4.55 -17.85 11.04
CA ARG A 45 -3.96 -18.25 9.74
C ARG A 45 -4.27 -17.28 8.60
N ARG A 46 -5.55 -16.89 8.45
CA ARG A 46 -5.98 -16.00 7.36
C ARG A 46 -5.35 -14.61 7.47
N ALA A 47 -5.28 -14.07 8.69
CA ALA A 47 -4.73 -12.74 8.95
C ALA A 47 -3.21 -12.73 8.80
N ILE A 48 -2.52 -13.80 9.22
CA ILE A 48 -1.07 -13.98 9.02
C ILE A 48 -0.74 -14.06 7.53
N LEU A 49 -1.49 -14.87 6.76
CA LEU A 49 -1.31 -14.95 5.32
C LEU A 49 -1.48 -13.58 4.65
N ALA A 50 -2.52 -12.83 5.03
CA ALA A 50 -2.75 -11.49 4.50
C ALA A 50 -1.56 -10.55 4.79
N GLU A 51 -1.02 -10.59 6.02
CA GLU A 51 0.14 -9.76 6.40
C GLU A 51 1.42 -10.19 5.68
N LEU A 52 1.68 -11.49 5.51
CA LEU A 52 2.83 -11.98 4.76
C LEU A 52 2.74 -11.58 3.28
N HIS A 53 1.55 -11.65 2.68
CA HIS A 53 1.33 -11.19 1.30
C HIS A 53 1.56 -9.68 1.18
N ARG A 54 1.08 -8.91 2.15
CA ARG A 54 1.30 -7.47 2.24
C ARG A 54 2.80 -7.14 2.31
N GLU A 55 3.54 -7.77 3.20
CA GLU A 55 4.97 -7.50 3.34
C GLU A 55 5.76 -7.97 2.10
N SER A 56 5.36 -9.08 1.47
CA SER A 56 5.93 -9.52 0.19
C SER A 56 5.77 -8.47 -0.91
N ARG A 57 4.56 -7.91 -1.08
CA ARG A 57 4.32 -6.85 -2.05
C ARG A 57 5.13 -5.60 -1.75
N ARG A 58 5.20 -5.18 -0.47
CA ARG A 58 6.00 -4.02 -0.05
C ARG A 58 7.49 -4.22 -0.34
N CYS A 59 8.03 -5.40 -0.06
CA CYS A 59 9.41 -5.75 -0.43
C CYS A 59 9.62 -5.67 -1.94
N LYS A 60 8.67 -6.18 -2.74
CA LYS A 60 8.75 -6.18 -4.20
C LYS A 60 8.82 -4.77 -4.79
N VAL A 61 7.90 -3.88 -4.42
CA VAL A 61 7.89 -2.50 -4.94
C VAL A 61 9.11 -1.70 -4.49
N ARG A 62 9.62 -1.97 -3.29
CA ARG A 62 10.87 -1.36 -2.81
C ARG A 62 12.08 -1.83 -3.60
N ALA A 63 12.16 -3.13 -3.90
CA ALA A 63 13.21 -3.68 -4.75
C ALA A 63 13.15 -3.07 -6.16
N MET A 64 11.96 -2.94 -6.76
CA MET A 64 11.77 -2.29 -8.06
C MET A 64 12.29 -0.84 -8.06
N LEU A 65 12.06 -0.07 -6.99
CA LEU A 65 12.64 1.28 -6.86
C LEU A 65 14.16 1.26 -6.69
N GLN A 66 14.72 0.26 -6.02
CA GLN A 66 16.17 0.15 -5.87
C GLN A 66 16.86 -0.21 -7.19
N GLU A 67 16.24 -1.06 -8.00
CA GLU A 67 16.75 -1.49 -9.31
C GLU A 67 16.67 -0.40 -10.38
N ALA A 68 15.69 0.50 -10.28
CA ALA A 68 15.49 1.59 -11.24
C ALA A 68 15.64 2.97 -10.56
N PRO A 69 16.88 3.48 -10.39
CA PRO A 69 17.15 4.70 -9.63
C PRO A 69 16.48 5.96 -10.20
N ASP A 70 16.28 6.01 -11.52
CA ASP A 70 15.66 7.16 -12.21
C ASP A 70 14.13 7.16 -12.10
N THR A 71 13.52 6.08 -11.62
CA THR A 71 12.07 5.98 -11.49
C THR A 71 11.61 6.57 -10.15
N ARG A 72 10.58 7.44 -10.20
CA ARG A 72 10.01 8.10 -9.02
C ARG A 72 9.04 7.23 -8.22
N TYR A 73 8.42 6.23 -8.86
CA TYR A 73 7.46 5.34 -8.22
C TYR A 73 7.56 3.92 -8.81
N ALA A 74 7.10 2.93 -8.06
CA ALA A 74 6.93 1.56 -8.51
C ALA A 74 5.52 1.09 -8.16
N LEU A 75 4.91 0.33 -9.08
CA LEU A 75 3.60 -0.27 -8.93
C LEU A 75 3.74 -1.78 -9.14
N HIS A 76 3.16 -2.56 -8.24
CA HIS A 76 3.09 -4.02 -8.36
C HIS A 76 1.69 -4.53 -8.04
N VAL A 77 1.22 -5.49 -8.83
CA VAL A 77 -0.08 -6.15 -8.68
C VAL A 77 0.16 -7.66 -8.76
N ASP A 78 -0.18 -8.38 -7.69
CA ASP A 78 0.03 -9.84 -7.62
C ASP A 78 -0.95 -10.61 -8.52
N ASP A 79 -2.24 -10.26 -8.42
CA ASP A 79 -3.33 -10.92 -9.14
C ASP A 79 -4.34 -9.86 -9.59
N ASN A 80 -4.34 -9.57 -10.89
CA ASN A 80 -5.26 -8.60 -11.50
C ASN A 80 -6.67 -9.16 -11.75
N THR A 81 -6.89 -10.46 -11.47
CA THR A 81 -8.21 -11.12 -11.58
C THR A 81 -8.96 -11.18 -10.26
N SER A 82 -8.28 -10.84 -9.16
CA SER A 82 -8.88 -10.77 -7.82
C SER A 82 -9.86 -9.59 -7.68
N ASP A 83 -10.85 -9.74 -6.80
CA ASP A 83 -11.75 -8.64 -6.41
C ASP A 83 -11.79 -8.50 -4.88
N PRO A 84 -11.28 -7.39 -4.31
CA PRO A 84 -10.65 -6.25 -4.99
C PRO A 84 -9.23 -6.57 -5.51
N VAL A 85 -8.82 -5.88 -6.58
CA VAL A 85 -7.44 -5.89 -7.08
C VAL A 85 -6.57 -5.11 -6.11
N VAL A 86 -5.60 -5.79 -5.50
CA VAL A 86 -4.65 -5.19 -4.55
C VAL A 86 -3.41 -4.71 -5.30
N CYS A 87 -3.18 -3.41 -5.26
CA CYS A 87 -2.02 -2.75 -5.88
C CYS A 87 -1.09 -2.24 -4.79
N ALA A 88 0.17 -2.65 -4.79
CA ALA A 88 1.20 -2.05 -3.97
C ALA A 88 1.87 -0.91 -4.74
N VAL A 89 2.04 0.23 -4.07
CA VAL A 89 2.66 1.43 -4.62
C VAL A 89 3.79 1.84 -3.70
N ALA A 90 4.97 2.08 -4.26
CA ALA A 90 6.05 2.78 -3.59
C ALA A 90 6.39 4.05 -4.34
N ILE A 91 6.54 5.15 -3.60
CA ILE A 91 6.99 6.45 -4.11
C ILE A 91 8.34 6.72 -3.46
N ARG A 92 9.35 6.98 -4.29
CA ARG A 92 10.72 7.25 -3.84
C ARG A 92 10.73 8.41 -2.85
N ASP A 93 11.41 8.18 -1.74
CA ASP A 93 11.62 9.14 -0.64
C ASP A 93 10.33 9.73 -0.03
N ALA A 94 9.16 9.11 -0.28
CA ALA A 94 7.88 9.59 0.22
C ALA A 94 7.13 8.52 1.01
N ALA A 95 6.71 7.41 0.38
CA ALA A 95 5.82 6.45 1.03
C ALA A 95 5.79 5.09 0.34
N THR A 96 5.26 4.08 1.05
CA THR A 96 4.86 2.78 0.48
C THR A 96 3.54 2.36 1.08
N PHE A 97 2.54 2.10 0.23
CA PHE A 97 1.17 1.79 0.65
C PHE A 97 0.52 0.79 -0.32
N GLU A 98 -0.67 0.32 0.05
CA GLU A 98 -1.50 -0.58 -0.78
C GLU A 98 -2.85 0.09 -1.08
N LEU A 99 -3.36 -0.17 -2.27
CA LEU A 99 -4.69 0.24 -2.73
C LEU A 99 -5.51 -1.01 -3.03
N ALA A 100 -6.71 -1.09 -2.49
CA ALA A 100 -7.70 -2.10 -2.85
C ALA A 100 -8.71 -1.46 -3.82
N ILE A 101 -8.68 -1.88 -5.09
CA ILE A 101 -9.52 -1.32 -6.14
C ILE A 101 -10.52 -2.40 -6.57
N PRO A 102 -11.84 -2.15 -6.50
CA PRO A 102 -12.82 -3.09 -7.02
C PRO A 102 -12.51 -3.47 -8.47
N HIS A 103 -12.58 -4.75 -8.81
CA HIS A 103 -12.11 -5.26 -10.10
C HIS A 103 -12.74 -4.54 -11.30
N HIS A 104 -14.03 -4.21 -11.22
CA HIS A 104 -14.76 -3.49 -12.27
C HIS A 104 -14.30 -2.04 -12.49
N SER A 105 -13.58 -1.46 -11.52
CA SER A 105 -13.02 -0.10 -11.57
C SER A 105 -11.51 -0.11 -11.83
N TYR A 106 -10.88 -1.29 -11.88
CA TYR A 106 -9.44 -1.41 -12.05
C TYR A 106 -9.05 -1.18 -13.52
N ASN A 107 -8.26 -0.13 -13.75
CA ASN A 107 -7.59 0.10 -15.02
C ASN A 107 -6.12 0.49 -14.76
N PRO A 108 -5.14 -0.34 -15.17
CA PRO A 108 -3.73 -0.11 -14.87
C PRO A 108 -3.20 1.19 -15.49
N PHE A 109 -3.66 1.57 -16.69
CA PHE A 109 -3.20 2.78 -17.36
C PHE A 109 -3.68 4.04 -16.67
N VAL A 110 -4.95 4.05 -16.24
CA VAL A 110 -5.53 5.18 -15.49
C VAL A 110 -4.81 5.36 -14.15
N LEU A 111 -4.45 4.26 -13.47
CA LEU A 111 -3.73 4.33 -12.21
C LEU A 111 -2.34 4.96 -12.39
N ILE A 112 -1.62 4.59 -13.44
CA ILE A 112 -0.30 5.17 -13.76
C ILE A 112 -0.44 6.65 -14.10
N GLU A 113 -1.41 7.03 -14.93
CA GLU A 113 -1.65 8.43 -15.30
C GLU A 113 -1.97 9.30 -14.08
N LEU A 114 -2.78 8.78 -13.14
CA LEU A 114 -3.09 9.46 -11.89
C LEU A 114 -1.85 9.66 -11.01
N LEU A 115 -0.98 8.65 -10.92
CA LEU A 115 0.29 8.75 -10.19
C LEU A 115 1.21 9.79 -10.84
N GLU A 116 1.31 9.81 -12.16
CA GLU A 116 2.13 10.78 -12.89
C GLU A 116 1.64 12.21 -12.70
N LYS A 117 0.32 12.46 -12.78
CA LYS A 117 -0.28 13.78 -12.56
C LYS A 117 -0.01 14.32 -11.16
N GLN A 118 -0.21 13.50 -10.13
CA GLN A 118 0.00 13.93 -8.74
C GLN A 118 1.48 14.13 -8.40
N LEU A 119 2.36 13.27 -8.93
CA LEU A 119 3.81 13.37 -8.68
C LEU A 119 4.49 14.46 -9.51
N SER A 120 3.90 14.90 -10.62
CA SER A 120 4.45 15.97 -11.46
C SER A 120 4.10 17.38 -10.97
N GLY A 121 3.38 17.50 -9.85
CA GLY A 121 3.11 18.79 -9.22
C GLY A 121 2.22 19.71 -10.06
N GLU A 122 1.42 19.16 -10.97
CA GLU A 122 0.28 19.88 -11.57
C GLU A 122 -0.78 20.10 -10.48
N THR A 123 -0.43 21.02 -9.59
CA THR A 123 -1.31 21.64 -8.63
C THR A 123 -2.27 22.44 -9.49
N GLN A 124 -3.46 21.91 -9.68
CA GLN A 124 -4.56 22.62 -10.30
C GLN A 124 -4.62 24.04 -9.69
N PRO A 125 -4.50 25.11 -10.48
CA PRO A 125 -4.40 26.45 -9.94
C PRO A 125 -5.67 26.71 -9.11
N THR A 126 -5.47 26.97 -7.82
CA THR A 126 -6.53 27.50 -6.96
C THR A 126 -7.13 28.71 -7.67
N PRO A 127 -8.47 28.79 -7.85
CA PRO A 127 -9.09 29.97 -8.44
C PRO A 127 -8.92 31.12 -7.45
N ASP A 128 -7.83 31.84 -7.62
CA ASP A 128 -7.55 33.10 -6.95
C ASP A 128 -8.45 34.14 -7.61
N THR A 129 -9.61 34.43 -7.00
CA THR A 129 -10.45 35.56 -7.43
C THR A 129 -10.81 36.42 -6.23
N ASN A 130 -9.79 37.08 -5.68
CA ASN A 130 -9.97 38.35 -4.99
C ASN A 130 -9.70 39.49 -5.98
N LYS A 131 -10.73 40.00 -6.69
CA LYS A 131 -10.70 41.37 -7.27
C LYS A 131 -12.11 41.99 -7.34
N ARG A 132 -12.25 43.10 -6.60
CA ARG A 132 -13.08 44.30 -6.84
C ARG A 132 -14.54 44.25 -6.39
N ASN A 133 -14.76 44.61 -5.12
CA ASN A 133 -15.97 45.31 -4.72
C ASN A 133 -15.71 46.82 -4.78
N THR A 134 -15.87 47.39 -5.98
CA THR A 134 -15.97 48.85 -6.16
C THR A 134 -17.38 49.28 -5.78
N VAL A 135 -17.54 49.87 -4.60
CA VAL A 135 -18.78 50.55 -4.20
C VAL A 135 -18.86 51.85 -5.00
N HIS A 136 -19.93 52.00 -5.78
CA HIS A 136 -20.28 53.22 -6.51
C HIS A 136 -21.58 53.83 -5.94
N PRO A 137 -21.92 55.09 -6.31
CA PRO A 137 -22.28 56.16 -5.38
C PRO A 137 -23.79 56.33 -5.18
N GLY A 138 -24.19 56.99 -4.09
CA GLY A 138 -25.54 57.56 -3.97
C GLY A 138 -26.12 57.50 -2.57
N GLY A 139 -26.22 58.65 -1.92
CA GLY A 139 -26.86 58.78 -0.61
C GLY A 139 -26.87 60.22 -0.12
N LEU A 140 -27.68 61.04 -0.79
CA LEU A 140 -28.04 62.40 -0.39
C LEU A 140 -29.06 62.35 0.78
N ILE A 141 -29.17 63.46 1.53
CA ILE A 141 -30.24 63.90 2.46
C ILE A 141 -30.29 63.13 3.82
N LYS A 142 -30.28 63.73 5.02
CA LYS A 142 -30.74 65.02 5.56
C LYS A 142 -29.79 65.54 6.64
#